data_AF-A0A1Y5SVH2-F1
#
_entry.id   AF-A0A1Y5SVH2-F1
#
_cell.length_a   1.000
_cell.length_b   1.000
_cell.length_c   1.000
_cell.angle_alpha   90.00
_cell.angle_beta   90.00
_cell.angle_gamma   90.00
#
_symmetry.space_group_name_H-M   'P 1'
#
loop_
_entity.id
_entity.type
_entity.pdbx_description
1 polymer ?
#
loop_
_entity_poly.entity_id
_entity_poly.type
_entity_poly.pdbx_seq_one_letter_code
_entity_poly.pdbx_strand_id
1 'polypeptide(L)'
;MRSILALCGIVVLTACGGAASNKSSVDREARSLNTELRKEARQQAKEVQVGGTRFRVGVIDDGFYSTVATSAAASNFVLKRRNEATAVIDVIGQGPNGYTVADVEAAARQVSGCKASFNAGVLTLLGGFEPSTDLSTIAAKASKFNGWSTSLAC
;
A
#
# COMPACT_ATOMS: atom_id res chain seq x y z
N MET A 1 -22.87 -42.37 37.42
CA MET A 1 -22.55 -41.30 38.39
C MET A 1 -21.12 -41.47 38.86
N ARG A 2 -20.22 -40.55 38.50
CA ARG A 2 -19.09 -40.11 39.32
C ARG A 2 -18.36 -38.99 38.56
N SER A 3 -18.57 -37.78 39.04
CA SER A 3 -17.99 -36.52 38.61
C SER A 3 -16.46 -36.55 38.76
N ILE A 4 -15.73 -36.15 37.73
CA ILE A 4 -14.31 -35.78 37.85
C ILE A 4 -14.27 -34.26 37.95
N LEU A 5 -13.93 -33.77 39.14
CA LEU A 5 -13.73 -32.36 39.45
C LEU A 5 -12.52 -31.82 38.67
N ALA A 6 -12.74 -30.64 38.10
CA ALA A 6 -11.72 -29.76 37.56
C ALA A 6 -10.82 -29.18 38.67
N LEU A 7 -9.52 -29.10 38.39
CA LEU A 7 -8.60 -28.16 39.02
C LEU A 7 -7.86 -27.40 37.91
N CYS A 8 -8.51 -26.33 37.43
CA CYS A 8 -7.85 -25.30 36.64
C CYS A 8 -7.09 -24.40 37.61
N GLY A 9 -5.77 -24.59 37.74
CA GLY A 9 -4.91 -23.68 38.47
C GLY A 9 -4.81 -22.35 37.73
N ILE A 10 -5.44 -21.31 38.25
CA ILE A 10 -5.35 -19.94 37.73
C ILE A 10 -4.06 -19.33 38.28
N VAL A 11 -3.08 -19.09 37.41
CA VAL A 11 -1.98 -18.14 37.69
C VAL A 11 -2.52 -16.74 37.38
N VAL A 12 -2.87 -15.99 38.43
CA VAL A 12 -3.18 -14.57 38.29
C VAL A 12 -1.86 -13.80 38.27
N LEU A 13 -1.35 -13.51 37.08
CA LEU A 13 -0.38 -12.44 36.88
C LEU A 13 -1.14 -11.11 36.88
N THR A 14 -1.27 -10.49 38.04
CA THR A 14 -1.67 -9.08 38.15
C THR A 14 -0.51 -8.21 37.66
N ALA A 15 -0.44 -8.01 36.35
CA ALA A 15 0.27 -6.87 35.80
C ALA A 15 -0.60 -5.63 36.00
N CYS A 16 -0.04 -4.58 36.61
CA CYS A 16 -0.59 -3.23 36.62
C CYS A 16 -0.76 -2.76 35.16
N GLY A 17 -1.90 -3.10 34.55
CA GLY A 17 -2.19 -2.89 33.15
C GLY A 17 -2.82 -1.51 32.93
N GLY A 18 -1.99 -0.49 32.74
CA GLY A 18 -2.41 0.60 31.88
C GLY A 18 -2.76 -0.01 30.52
N ALA A 19 -3.97 0.21 30.01
CA ALA A 19 -4.45 -0.42 28.78
C ALA A 19 -3.53 -0.06 27.60
N ALA A 20 -2.56 -0.92 27.31
CA ALA A 20 -1.67 -0.76 26.18
C ALA A 20 -2.48 -1.06 24.91
N SER A 21 -2.64 -0.06 24.04
CA SER A 21 -3.32 -0.25 22.76
C SER A 21 -2.59 -1.29 21.88
N ASN A 22 -3.34 -2.08 21.12
CA ASN A 22 -2.79 -3.09 20.21
C ASN A 22 -2.31 -2.53 18.85
N LYS A 23 -2.30 -1.19 18.68
CA LYS A 23 -2.08 -0.51 17.39
C LYS A 23 -0.81 -0.96 16.67
N SER A 24 0.32 -1.04 17.38
CA SER A 24 1.61 -1.35 16.76
C SER A 24 1.64 -2.76 16.15
N SER A 25 0.93 -3.71 16.75
CA SER A 25 0.80 -5.07 16.24
C SER A 25 -0.02 -5.07 14.94
N VAL A 26 -1.18 -4.42 14.97
CA VAL A 26 -2.08 -4.30 13.81
C VAL A 26 -1.39 -3.55 12.66
N ASP A 27 -0.63 -2.49 12.94
CA ASP A 27 0.15 -1.77 11.94
C ASP A 27 1.25 -2.65 11.29
N ARG A 28 1.92 -3.52 12.07
CA ARG A 28 2.89 -4.49 11.52
C ARG A 28 2.21 -5.50 10.62
N GLU A 29 1.06 -6.01 11.03
CA GLU A 29 0.28 -6.96 10.25
C GLU A 29 -0.23 -6.35 8.94
N ALA A 30 -0.80 -5.14 8.97
CA ALA A 30 -1.22 -4.40 7.78
C ALA A 30 -0.07 -4.23 6.78
N ARG A 31 1.13 -3.84 7.27
CA ARG A 31 2.32 -3.70 6.42
C ARG A 31 2.75 -5.02 5.80
N SER A 32 2.70 -6.12 6.57
CA SER A 32 3.06 -7.46 6.07
C SER A 32 2.11 -7.90 4.95
N LEU A 33 0.80 -7.79 5.17
CA LEU A 33 -0.21 -8.15 4.17
C LEU A 33 -0.10 -7.29 2.91
N ASN A 34 0.06 -5.97 3.06
CA ASN A 34 0.24 -5.08 1.92
C ASN A 34 1.55 -5.33 1.17
N THR A 35 2.59 -5.80 1.86
CA THR A 35 3.84 -6.19 1.21
C THR A 35 3.64 -7.42 0.32
N GLU A 36 2.90 -8.42 0.80
CA GLU A 36 2.60 -9.61 0.01
C GLU A 36 1.70 -9.28 -1.19
N LEU A 37 0.63 -8.49 -0.99
CA LEU A 37 -0.23 -8.04 -2.10
C LEU A 37 0.57 -7.32 -3.20
N ARG A 38 1.51 -6.45 -2.82
CA ARG A 38 2.39 -5.77 -3.78
C ARG A 38 3.34 -6.73 -4.49
N LYS A 39 3.83 -7.74 -3.78
CA LYS A 39 4.71 -8.77 -4.35
C LYS A 39 3.96 -9.64 -5.35
N GLU A 40 2.75 -10.08 -5.01
CA GLU A 40 1.87 -10.83 -5.92
C GLU A 40 1.53 -10.01 -7.17
N ALA A 41 1.13 -8.75 -7.00
CA ALA A 41 0.85 -7.86 -8.13
C ALA A 41 2.07 -7.68 -9.05
N ARG A 42 3.29 -7.62 -8.49
CA ARG A 42 4.53 -7.56 -9.28
C ARG A 42 4.85 -8.84 -10.02
N GLN A 43 4.50 -10.00 -9.48
CA GLN A 43 4.68 -11.29 -10.16
C GLN A 43 3.78 -11.40 -11.39
N GLN A 44 2.60 -10.78 -11.34
CA GLN A 44 1.62 -10.76 -12.44
C GLN A 44 1.74 -9.51 -13.32
N ALA A 45 2.77 -8.69 -13.10
CA ALA A 45 2.87 -7.40 -13.75
C ALA A 45 3.11 -7.51 -15.25
N LYS A 46 2.51 -6.59 -16.01
CA LYS A 46 2.69 -6.47 -17.45
C LYS A 46 3.65 -5.33 -17.76
N GLU A 47 4.48 -5.52 -18.79
CA GLU A 47 5.38 -4.48 -19.26
C GLU A 47 4.70 -3.63 -20.34
N VAL A 48 4.86 -2.31 -20.23
CA VAL A 48 4.32 -1.32 -21.16
C VAL A 48 5.35 -0.24 -21.43
N GLN A 49 5.22 0.45 -22.57
CA GLN A 49 6.09 1.55 -22.95
C GLN A 49 5.26 2.81 -23.18
N VAL A 50 5.58 3.88 -22.46
CA VAL A 50 4.90 5.17 -22.52
C VAL A 50 5.94 6.29 -22.52
N GLY A 51 5.83 7.25 -23.44
CA GLY A 51 6.77 8.37 -23.51
C GLY A 51 8.23 7.98 -23.73
N GLY A 52 8.49 6.78 -24.27
CA GLY A 52 9.84 6.21 -24.41
C GLY A 52 10.40 5.54 -23.14
N THR A 53 9.69 5.59 -22.02
CA THR A 53 10.03 4.90 -20.78
C THR A 53 9.28 3.56 -20.70
N ARG A 54 9.98 2.51 -20.26
CA ARG A 54 9.41 1.18 -20.03
C ARG A 54 9.04 1.01 -18.56
N PHE A 55 7.80 0.60 -18.34
CA PHE A 55 7.23 0.37 -17.02
C PHE A 55 6.82 -1.09 -16.88
N ARG A 56 6.93 -1.60 -15.67
CA ARG A 56 6.30 -2.85 -15.23
C ARG A 56 5.17 -2.51 -14.28
N VAL A 57 3.95 -2.90 -14.62
CA VAL A 57 2.73 -2.50 -13.91
C VAL A 57 2.01 -3.72 -13.39
N GLY A 58 1.89 -3.82 -12.06
CA GLY A 58 1.04 -4.78 -11.37
C GLY A 58 -0.25 -4.12 -10.88
N VAL A 59 -1.35 -4.86 -10.86
CA VAL A 59 -2.65 -4.37 -10.38
C VAL A 59 -3.06 -5.13 -9.12
N ILE A 60 -3.59 -4.41 -8.14
CA ILE A 60 -4.19 -4.94 -6.91
C ILE A 60 -5.67 -4.53 -6.95
N ASP A 61 -6.54 -5.44 -7.37
CA ASP A 61 -7.98 -5.15 -7.55
C ASP A 61 -8.73 -5.10 -6.21
N ASP A 62 -8.33 -5.93 -5.26
CA ASP A 62 -8.96 -6.07 -3.94
C ASP A 62 -8.60 -4.96 -2.93
N GLY A 63 -7.73 -4.04 -3.36
CA GLY A 63 -7.18 -2.96 -2.56
C GLY A 63 -6.26 -3.39 -1.41
N PHE A 64 -6.24 -2.65 -0.30
CA PHE A 64 -5.17 -2.74 0.72
C PHE A 64 -5.70 -2.80 2.16
N TYR A 65 -4.87 -3.29 3.07
CA TYR A 65 -5.18 -3.33 4.51
C TYR A 65 -4.80 -2.02 5.19
N SER A 66 -5.67 -1.55 6.07
CA SER A 66 -5.49 -0.35 6.88
C SER A 66 -5.84 -0.62 8.35
N THR A 67 -5.16 0.07 9.26
CA THR A 67 -5.46 0.01 10.69
C THR A 67 -6.59 0.99 11.01
N VAL A 68 -7.65 0.52 11.66
CA VAL A 68 -8.82 1.34 12.03
C VAL A 68 -9.10 1.20 13.52
N ALA A 69 -9.30 2.33 14.20
CA ALA A 69 -9.74 2.35 15.59
C ALA A 69 -11.18 1.82 15.69
N THR A 70 -11.47 0.97 16.67
CA THR A 70 -12.83 0.44 16.91
C THR A 70 -13.65 1.30 17.87
N SER A 71 -13.04 2.34 18.44
CA SER A 71 -13.68 3.25 19.39
C SER A 71 -13.20 4.69 19.18
N ALA A 72 -14.02 5.66 19.56
CA ALA A 72 -13.65 7.09 19.53
C ALA A 72 -12.43 7.38 20.42
N ALA A 73 -12.25 6.61 21.49
CA ALA A 73 -11.09 6.69 22.38
C ALA A 73 -9.81 6.07 21.78
N ALA A 74 -9.89 5.44 20.60
CA ALA A 74 -8.78 4.78 19.92
C ALA A 74 -8.01 3.79 20.84
N SER A 75 -8.75 3.12 21.72
CA SER A 75 -8.18 2.17 22.69
C SER A 75 -7.89 0.79 22.09
N ASN A 76 -8.56 0.46 20.98
CA ASN A 76 -8.42 -0.80 20.25
C ASN A 76 -8.44 -0.55 18.75
N PHE A 77 -7.69 -1.38 18.02
CA PHE A 77 -7.53 -1.29 16.57
C PHE A 77 -7.74 -2.65 15.91
N VAL A 78 -8.26 -2.62 14.68
CA VAL A 78 -8.45 -3.80 13.83
C VAL A 78 -7.94 -3.52 12.42
N LEU A 79 -7.65 -4.60 11.68
CA LEU A 79 -7.41 -4.52 10.25
C LEU A 79 -8.72 -4.35 9.50
N LYS A 80 -8.74 -3.41 8.56
CA LYS A 80 -9.82 -3.23 7.61
C LYS A 80 -9.26 -3.22 6.20
N ARG A 81 -9.82 -4.05 5.33
CA ARG A 81 -9.56 -4.00 3.89
C ARG A 81 -10.25 -2.76 3.29
N ARG A 82 -9.50 -2.01 2.51
CA ARG A 82 -9.94 -0.85 1.73
C ARG A 82 -10.10 -1.35 0.30
N ASN A 83 -11.33 -1.37 -0.20
CA ASN A 83 -11.66 -1.83 -1.54
C ASN A 83 -11.35 -0.72 -2.56
N GLU A 84 -10.08 -0.32 -2.61
CA GLU A 84 -9.57 0.74 -3.46
C GLU A 84 -8.52 0.12 -4.38
N ALA A 85 -8.91 -0.17 -5.62
CA ALA A 85 -8.01 -0.77 -6.61
C ALA A 85 -6.78 0.12 -6.83
N THR A 86 -5.61 -0.49 -6.95
CA THR A 86 -4.33 0.22 -7.01
C THR A 86 -3.40 -0.41 -8.04
N ALA A 87 -2.71 0.40 -8.83
CA ALA A 87 -1.59 -0.07 -9.64
C ALA A 87 -0.27 0.21 -8.91
N VAL A 88 0.65 -0.76 -8.97
CA VAL A 88 2.06 -0.62 -8.60
C VAL A 88 2.89 -0.55 -9.87
N ILE A 89 3.73 0.49 -9.98
CA ILE A 89 4.44 0.81 -11.22
C ILE A 89 5.94 0.89 -10.94
N ASP A 90 6.70 -0.06 -11.48
CA ASP A 90 8.16 -0.04 -11.43
C ASP A 90 8.72 0.49 -12.76
N VAL A 91 9.74 1.34 -12.70
CA VAL A 91 10.44 1.85 -13.89
C VAL A 91 11.58 0.89 -14.22
N ILE A 92 11.49 0.22 -15.36
CA ILE A 92 12.44 -0.85 -15.77
C ILE A 92 13.35 -0.45 -16.94
N GLY A 93 13.11 0.71 -17.53
CA GLY A 93 14.02 1.33 -18.50
C GLY A 93 13.63 2.77 -18.74
N GLN A 94 14.50 3.71 -18.35
CA GLN A 94 14.22 5.13 -18.48
C GLN A 94 14.48 5.60 -19.91
N GLY A 95 13.52 6.35 -20.47
CA GLY A 95 13.72 7.07 -21.73
C GLY A 95 14.68 8.26 -21.56
N PRO A 96 15.17 8.84 -22.67
CA PRO A 96 16.16 9.93 -22.63
C PRO A 96 15.67 11.20 -21.94
N ASN A 97 14.35 11.40 -21.85
CA ASN A 97 13.73 12.61 -21.30
C ASN A 97 13.09 12.39 -19.91
N GLY A 98 13.43 11.30 -19.22
CA GLY A 98 12.78 10.96 -17.95
C GLY A 98 11.34 10.47 -18.15
N TYR A 99 10.49 10.70 -17.14
CA TYR A 99 9.08 10.34 -17.20
C TYR A 99 8.25 11.20 -16.25
N THR A 100 6.98 11.40 -16.59
CA THR A 100 6.10 12.33 -15.91
C THR A 100 4.99 11.64 -15.11
N VAL A 101 4.22 12.41 -14.36
CA VAL A 101 2.97 11.97 -13.73
C VAL A 101 2.02 11.37 -14.78
N ALA A 102 1.85 12.07 -15.91
CA ALA A 102 0.99 11.61 -17.00
C ALA A 102 1.43 10.27 -17.58
N ASP A 103 2.75 10.03 -17.70
CA ASP A 103 3.29 8.77 -18.22
C ASP A 103 2.99 7.60 -17.28
N VAL A 104 3.16 7.79 -15.97
CA VAL A 104 2.87 6.75 -14.97
C VAL A 104 1.37 6.45 -14.92
N GLU A 105 0.51 7.47 -14.97
CA GLU A 105 -0.94 7.27 -15.03
C GLU A 105 -1.39 6.63 -16.34
N ALA A 106 -0.74 6.92 -17.47
CA ALA A 106 -0.99 6.27 -18.74
C ALA A 106 -0.55 4.79 -18.73
N ALA A 107 0.59 4.48 -18.13
CA ALA A 107 1.05 3.10 -17.96
C ALA A 107 0.07 2.27 -17.10
N ALA A 108 -0.40 2.85 -15.99
CA ALA A 108 -1.42 2.23 -15.14
C ALA A 108 -2.74 2.00 -15.89
N ARG A 109 -3.21 3.00 -16.66
CA ARG A 109 -4.40 2.90 -17.51
C ARG A 109 -4.28 1.79 -18.57
N GLN A 110 -3.13 1.68 -19.22
CA GLN A 110 -2.92 0.70 -20.29
C GLN A 110 -3.03 -0.75 -19.80
N VAL A 111 -2.62 -1.02 -18.55
CA VAL A 111 -2.69 -2.37 -17.97
C VAL A 111 -4.02 -2.64 -17.29
N SER A 112 -4.57 -1.69 -16.56
CA SER A 112 -5.81 -1.87 -15.79
C SER A 112 -7.08 -1.62 -16.60
N GLY A 113 -7.03 -0.80 -17.65
CA GLY A 113 -8.22 -0.29 -18.36
C GLY A 113 -9.02 0.77 -17.59
N CYS A 114 -8.65 1.07 -16.34
CA CYS A 114 -9.39 1.97 -15.46
C CYS A 114 -8.72 3.34 -15.37
N LYS A 115 -9.48 4.36 -14.95
CA LYS A 115 -8.90 5.70 -14.73
C LYS A 115 -7.87 5.61 -13.60
N ALA A 116 -6.63 5.97 -13.87
CA ALA A 116 -5.57 6.03 -12.89
C ALA A 116 -5.33 7.47 -12.41
N SER A 117 -5.08 7.63 -11.13
CA SER A 117 -4.67 8.91 -10.55
C SER A 117 -3.62 8.70 -9.46
N PHE A 118 -2.59 9.52 -9.43
CA PHE A 118 -1.73 9.57 -8.25
C PHE A 118 -2.52 9.92 -7.00
N ASN A 119 -2.17 9.27 -5.89
CA ASN A 119 -2.80 9.58 -4.62
C ASN A 119 -2.46 11.03 -4.23
N ALA A 120 -3.47 11.86 -3.97
CA ALA A 120 -3.30 13.31 -3.79
C ALA A 120 -2.27 13.66 -2.70
N GLY A 121 -2.14 12.84 -1.65
CA GLY A 121 -1.14 13.04 -0.61
C GLY A 121 0.31 12.90 -1.09
N VAL A 122 0.56 12.06 -2.11
CA VAL A 122 1.88 11.97 -2.76
C VAL A 122 2.14 13.26 -3.55
N LEU A 123 1.15 13.76 -4.29
CA LEU A 123 1.28 15.01 -5.05
C LEU A 123 1.54 16.24 -4.14
N THR A 124 0.93 16.27 -2.95
CA THR A 124 1.19 17.31 -1.94
C THR A 124 2.60 17.23 -1.37
N LEU A 125 3.10 16.02 -1.07
CA LEU A 125 4.46 15.80 -0.56
C LEU A 125 5.55 16.15 -1.58
N LEU A 126 5.22 16.09 -2.87
CA LEU A 126 6.12 16.45 -3.96
C LEU A 126 6.11 17.96 -4.27
N GLY A 127 5.29 18.77 -3.59
CA GLY A 127 5.28 20.23 -3.76
C GLY A 127 4.38 20.74 -4.89
N GLY A 128 3.30 20.02 -5.21
CA GLY A 128 2.30 20.48 -6.19
C GLY A 128 2.67 20.17 -7.64
N PHE A 129 2.95 18.89 -7.92
CA PHE A 129 3.32 18.43 -9.25
C PHE A 129 2.17 18.57 -10.27
N GLU A 130 2.48 19.16 -11.42
CA GLU A 130 1.63 19.20 -12.61
C GLU A 130 1.76 17.88 -13.40
N PRO A 131 0.82 17.54 -14.29
CA PRO A 131 0.90 16.32 -15.11
C PRO A 131 2.21 16.16 -15.89
N SER A 132 2.88 17.28 -16.21
CA SER A 132 4.14 17.37 -16.96
C SER A 132 5.40 17.22 -16.11
N THR A 133 5.30 17.16 -14.78
CA THR A 133 6.49 17.25 -13.95
C THR A 133 7.31 15.95 -13.99
N ASP A 134 8.62 16.09 -14.19
CA ASP A 134 9.56 14.96 -14.31
C ASP A 134 9.80 14.27 -12.95
N LEU A 135 9.24 13.07 -12.85
CA LEU A 135 9.30 12.20 -11.68
C LEU A 135 10.65 11.49 -11.55
N SER A 136 11.48 11.44 -12.61
CA SER A 136 12.79 10.78 -12.56
C SER A 136 13.73 11.47 -11.56
N THR A 137 13.63 12.80 -11.46
CA THR A 137 14.39 13.62 -10.51
C THR A 137 14.04 13.32 -9.05
N ILE A 138 12.77 12.98 -8.77
CA ILE A 138 12.33 12.59 -7.43
C ILE A 138 12.79 11.19 -7.11
N ALA A 139 12.61 10.26 -8.05
CA ALA A 139 13.05 8.88 -7.86
C ALA A 139 14.54 8.82 -7.54
N ALA A 140 15.37 9.65 -8.20
CA ALA A 140 16.80 9.75 -7.94
C ALA A 140 17.15 10.27 -6.53
N LYS A 141 16.29 11.07 -5.89
CA LYS A 141 16.50 11.59 -4.53
C LYS A 141 16.15 10.58 -3.44
N ALA A 142 15.38 9.55 -3.76
CA ALA A 142 14.93 8.56 -2.81
C ALA A 142 15.87 7.34 -2.80
N SER A 143 16.64 7.19 -1.72
CA SER A 143 17.60 6.08 -1.54
C SER A 143 16.97 4.68 -1.53
N LYS A 144 15.65 4.59 -1.36
CA LYS A 144 14.86 3.35 -1.33
C LYS A 144 13.61 3.45 -2.21
N PHE A 145 13.71 4.14 -3.34
CA PHE A 145 12.62 4.21 -4.30
C PHE A 145 12.23 2.79 -4.78
N ASN A 146 10.96 2.43 -4.62
CA ASN A 146 10.46 1.08 -4.92
C ASN A 146 9.20 1.17 -5.80
N GLY A 147 9.28 2.01 -6.82
CA GLY A 147 8.20 2.26 -7.76
C GLY A 147 7.17 3.28 -7.26
N TRP A 148 6.24 3.59 -8.16
CA TRP A 148 5.10 4.45 -7.93
C TRP A 148 3.85 3.63 -7.61
N SER A 149 2.83 4.30 -7.09
CA SER A 149 1.50 3.72 -6.98
C SER A 149 0.43 4.73 -7.32
N THR A 150 -0.58 4.29 -8.08
CA THR A 150 -1.74 5.10 -8.46
C THR A 150 -3.01 4.41 -7.99
N SER A 151 -3.98 5.19 -7.50
CA SER A 151 -5.34 4.71 -7.30
C SER A 151 -5.99 4.47 -8.65
N LEU A 152 -6.81 3.41 -8.74
CA LEU A 152 -7.59 3.06 -9.92
C LEU A 152 -9.08 3.23 -9.62
N ALA A 153 -9.78 3.88 -10.54
CA ALA A 153 -11.22 4.00 -10.54
C ALA A 153 -11.77 3.24 -11.76
N CYS A 154 -12.21 2.02 -11.49
CA CYS A 154 -13.12 1.22 -12.28
C CYS A 154 -14.53 1.43 -11.68
#